data_AF-A0A967PPD0-F1
#
_entry.id   AF-A0A967PPD0-F1
#
_cell.length_a   1.000
_cell.length_b   1.000
_cell.length_c   1.000
_cell.angle_alpha   90.00
_cell.angle_beta   90.00
_cell.angle_gamma   90.00
#
_symmetry.space_group_name_H-M   'P 1'
#
loop_
_entity.id
_entity.type
_entity.pdbx_description
1 polymer ?
#
loop_
_entity_poly.entity_id
_entity_poly.type
_entity_poly.pdbx_seq_one_letter_code
_entity_poly.pdbx_strand_id
1 'polypeptide(L)' 'METAEMRRSTLQRKDREELTEIATTLGRKPPSRARKGEIIDLILDLAAGGDGSGVA' A
#
# COMPACT_ATOMS: atom_id res chain seq x y z
N MET A 1 -17.26 -1.45 7.29
CA MET A 1 -16.38 -0.60 6.47
C MET A 1 -15.42 0.26 7.30
N GLU A 2 -15.05 -0.15 8.53
CA GLU A 2 -14.17 0.66 9.42
C GLU A 2 -12.68 0.29 9.30
N THR A 3 -12.39 -0.91 8.79
CA THR A 3 -11.03 -1.47 8.74
C THR A 3 -10.13 -0.78 7.72
N ALA A 4 -10.65 -0.41 6.54
CA ALA A 4 -9.88 0.25 5.49
C ALA A 4 -9.51 1.70 5.88
N GLU A 5 -10.43 2.42 6.50
CA GLU A 5 -10.24 3.82 6.90
C GLU A 5 -9.24 3.95 8.08
N MET A 6 -9.30 3.02 9.03
CA MET A 6 -8.34 2.92 10.13
C MET A 6 -6.93 2.55 9.62
N ARG A 7 -6.84 1.62 8.65
CA ARG A 7 -5.59 1.28 7.96
C ARG A 7 -5.01 2.48 7.22
N ARG A 8 -5.84 3.24 6.49
CA ARG A 8 -5.43 4.47 5.79
C ARG A 8 -4.88 5.51 6.76
N SER A 9 -5.56 5.75 7.88
CA SER A 9 -5.10 6.69 8.91
C SER A 9 -3.75 6.29 9.52
N THR A 10 -3.52 4.99 9.68
CA THR A 10 -2.23 4.46 10.16
C THR A 10 -1.12 4.68 9.14
N LEU A 11 -1.38 4.39 7.86
CA LEU A 11 -0.42 4.59 6.77
C LEU A 11 -0.12 6.07 6.52
N GLN A 12 -1.11 6.96 6.70
CA GLN A 12 -0.90 8.41 6.58
C GLN A 12 0.08 8.98 7.63
N ARG A 13 0.18 8.35 8.80
CA ARG A 13 1.15 8.74 9.84
C ARG A 13 2.57 8.24 9.56
N LYS A 14 2.74 7.23 8.69
CA LYS A 14 4.05 6.69 8.32
C LYS A 14 4.78 7.56 7.29
N ASP A 15 6.10 7.44 7.26
CA ASP A 15 6.95 8.09 6.28
C ASP A 15 6.90 7.42 4.91
N ARG A 16 7.32 8.16 3.88
CA ARG A 16 7.30 7.65 2.50
C ARG A 16 8.18 6.41 2.34
N GLU A 17 9.31 6.37 3.04
CA GLU A 17 10.24 5.24 3.03
C GLU A 17 9.63 4.02 3.71
N GLU A 18 9.05 4.17 4.90
CA GLU A 18 8.32 3.10 5.59
C GLU A 18 7.18 2.54 4.74
N LEU A 19 6.41 3.41 4.07
CA LEU A 19 5.33 2.98 3.17
C LEU A 19 5.89 2.17 1.99
N THR A 20 7.04 2.58 1.46
CA THR A 20 7.72 1.87 0.37
C THR A 20 8.20 0.49 0.81
N GLU A 21 8.71 0.36 2.03
CA GLU A 21 9.13 -0.90 2.62
C GLU A 21 7.95 -1.84 2.86
N ILE A 22 6.82 -1.34 3.38
CA ILE A 22 5.60 -2.11 3.57
C ILE A 22 5.07 -2.64 2.23
N ALA A 23 4.95 -1.78 1.21
CA ALA A 23 4.53 -2.19 -0.12
C ALA A 23 5.47 -3.26 -0.72
N THR A 24 6.78 -3.07 -0.55
CA THR A 24 7.79 -4.04 -1.00
C THR A 24 7.64 -5.39 -0.27
N THR A 25 7.37 -5.36 1.04
CA THR A 25 7.11 -6.55 1.86
C THR A 25 5.82 -7.26 1.45
N LEU A 26 4.80 -6.50 1.03
CA LEU A 26 3.55 -7.03 0.46
C LEU A 26 3.72 -7.60 -0.96
N GLY A 27 4.88 -7.41 -1.59
CA GLY A 27 5.23 -8.02 -2.89
C GLY A 27 5.23 -7.06 -4.08
N ARG A 28 4.97 -5.76 -3.89
CA ARG A 28 5.12 -4.75 -4.97
C ARG A 28 5.86 -3.51 -4.49
N LYS A 29 6.97 -3.21 -5.17
CA LYS A 29 7.72 -1.97 -4.92
C LYS A 29 7.04 -0.78 -5.59
N PRO A 30 6.68 0.29 -4.85
CA PRO A 30 6.16 1.51 -5.45
C PRO A 30 7.22 2.21 -6.32
N PRO A 31 6.79 2.95 -7.36
CA PRO A 31 7.70 3.75 -8.17
C PRO A 31 8.42 4.80 -7.31
N SER A 32 9.72 5.03 -7.53
CA SER A 32 10.52 5.99 -6.74
C SER A 32 10.00 7.44 -6.80
N ARG A 33 9.21 7.78 -7.83
CA ARG A 33 8.57 9.09 -8.00
C ARG A 33 7.10 9.10 -7.55
N ALA A 34 6.59 8.00 -7.02
CA ALA A 34 5.22 7.93 -6.52
C ALA A 34 5.03 8.90 -5.35
N ARG A 35 3.86 9.56 -5.33
CA ARG A 35 3.49 10.42 -4.22
C ARG A 35 3.09 9.56 -3.03
N LYS A 36 3.18 10.11 -1.82
CA LYS A 36 2.79 9.41 -0.60
C LYS A 36 1.35 8.84 -0.68
N GLY A 37 0.41 9.61 -1.24
CA GLY A 37 -0.97 9.14 -1.46
C GLY A 37 -1.04 7.90 -2.35
N GLU A 38 -0.34 7.90 -3.48
CA GLU A 38 -0.28 6.76 -4.41
C GLU A 38 0.29 5.50 -3.76
N ILE A 39 1.30 5.66 -2.90
CA ILE A 39 1.91 4.53 -2.17
C ILE A 39 0.92 3.97 -1.14
N ILE A 40 0.15 4.83 -0.48
CA ILE A 40 -0.88 4.40 0.48
C ILE A 40 -1.99 3.63 -0.24
N ASP A 41 -2.48 4.14 -1.38
CA ASP A 41 -3.48 3.45 -2.19
C ASP A 41 -2.96 2.09 -2.68
N LEU A 42 -1.70 2.01 -3.14
CA LEU A 42 -1.07 0.74 -3.52
C LEU A 42 -1.03 -0.26 -2.35
N ILE A 43 -0.64 0.17 -1.16
CA ILE A 43 -0.60 -0.71 0.03
C ILE A 43 -2.00 -1.18 0.40
N LEU A 44 -3.00 -0.30 0.33
CA LEU A 44 -4.38 -0.64 0.64
C LEU A 44 -4.94 -1.65 -0.38
N ASP A 45 -4.63 -1.49 -1.66
CA ASP A 45 -4.96 -2.45 -2.72
C ASP A 45 -4.34 -3.82 -2.47
N LEU A 46 -3.03 -3.87 -2.22
CA LEU A 46 -2.31 -5.10 -1.88
C LEU A 46 -2.86 -5.78 -0.62
N ALA A 47 -3.21 -4.99 0.41
CA ALA A 47 -3.73 -5.48 1.69
C ALA A 47 -5.23 -5.80 1.70
N ALA A 48 -5.99 -5.32 0.70
CA ALA A 48 -7.40 -5.64 0.50
C ALA A 48 -7.59 -7.00 -0.19
N GLY A 49 -6.52 -7.54 -0.77
CA GLY A 49 -6.50 -8.83 -1.46
C GLY A 49 -6.07 -8.60 -2.89
N GLY A 50 -4.79 -8.83 -3.18
CA GLY A 50 -4.25 -8.89 -4.54
C GLY A 50 -4.87 -10.04 -5.37
N ASP A 51 -6.19 -10.04 -5.55
CA ASP A 51 -6.94 -10.81 -6.53
C ASP A 51 -6.80 -10.10 -7.88
N GLY A 52 -5.62 -10.22 -8.48
CA GLY A 52 -5.37 -9.64 -9.81
C GLY A 52 -4.18 -10.17 -10.56
N SER A 53 -3.33 -11.04 -9.98
CA SER A 53 -2.19 -11.59 -10.70
C SER A 53 -1.71 -12.92 -10.11
N GLY A 54 -2.52 -13.96 -10.30
CA GLY A 54 -2.16 -15.35 -10.00
C GLY A 54 -2.86 -16.38 -10.89
N VAL A 55 -3.43 -15.96 -12.03
CA VAL A 55 -4.00 -16.86 -13.04
C VAL A 55 -3.49 -16.47 -14.43
N ALA A 56 -2.41 -17.12 -14.84
CA ALA A 56 -2.03 -17.38 -16.23
C ALA A 56 -1.06 -18.57 -16.23
#